data_AF-Q7BNI8-F1
#
_entry.id   AF-Q7BNI8-F1
#
_cell.length_a   1.000
_cell.length_b   1.000
_cell.length_c   1.000
_cell.angle_alpha   90.00
_cell.angle_beta   90.00
_cell.angle_gamma   90.00
#
_symmetry.space_group_name_H-M   'P 1'
#
loop_
_entity.id
_entity.type
_entity.pdbx_description
1 polymer ?
#
loop_
_entity_poly.entity_id
_entity_poly.type
_entity_poly.pdbx_seq_one_letter_code
_entity_poly.pdbx_strand_id
1 'polypeptide(L)'
;MTEHDLAMLYEWLNRSHIVEWWGGEEARPTLADVQEQYLPSVLAQESVTPYIAMLNGEPIGYAQSYVALGSGDGWWEEETDPGVRGIDQSLANASQLGKGLGTKLVRALVELLFNDPEVTKIQTDPSPSNLRAIRCYEKAGFERQGTVTTPDGPAVYMVQTRQAFERTRSDA
;
A
#
# COMPACT_ATOMS: atom_id res chain seq x y z
N MET A 1 -5.53 9.22 -7.58
CA MET A 1 -6.86 8.70 -7.92
C MET A 1 -7.86 9.84 -7.82
N THR A 2 -8.94 9.80 -8.59
CA THR A 2 -10.02 10.80 -8.58
C THR A 2 -11.36 10.13 -8.33
N GLU A 3 -12.41 10.92 -8.08
CA GLU A 3 -13.78 10.40 -7.94
C GLU A 3 -14.25 9.59 -9.17
N HIS A 4 -13.73 9.89 -10.37
CA HIS A 4 -14.06 9.18 -11.60
C HIS A 4 -13.51 7.75 -11.64
N ASP A 5 -12.53 7.43 -10.80
CA ASP A 5 -11.93 6.09 -10.71
C ASP A 5 -12.72 5.16 -9.77
N LEU A 6 -13.66 5.67 -8.97
CA LEU A 6 -14.32 4.90 -7.90
C LEU A 6 -15.13 3.72 -8.43
N ALA A 7 -15.79 3.85 -9.58
CA ALA A 7 -16.51 2.74 -10.20
C ALA A 7 -15.55 1.61 -10.65
N MET A 8 -14.37 1.98 -11.15
CA MET A 8 -13.32 1.03 -11.52
C MET A 8 -12.71 0.36 -10.29
N LEU A 9 -12.45 1.13 -9.23
CA LEU A 9 -11.96 0.59 -7.96
C LEU A 9 -12.96 -0.39 -7.35
N TYR A 10 -14.25 -0.06 -7.35
CA TYR A 10 -15.32 -0.97 -6.91
C TYR A 10 -15.28 -2.31 -7.64
N GLU A 11 -15.14 -2.29 -8.97
CA GLU A 11 -15.01 -3.52 -9.74
C GLU A 11 -13.79 -4.33 -9.28
N TRP A 12 -12.65 -3.69 -9.09
CA TRP A 12 -11.41 -4.34 -8.67
C TRP A 12 -11.50 -4.95 -7.27
N LEU A 13 -12.02 -4.22 -6.29
CA LEU A 13 -12.19 -4.69 -4.91
C LEU A 13 -13.13 -5.91 -4.80
N ASN A 14 -13.92 -6.19 -5.83
CA ASN A 14 -14.78 -7.36 -5.90
C ASN A 14 -14.19 -8.57 -6.66
N ARG A 15 -13.00 -8.41 -7.28
CA ARG A 15 -12.29 -9.50 -7.96
C ARG A 15 -11.70 -10.47 -6.93
N SER A 16 -11.86 -11.78 -7.16
CA SER A 16 -11.56 -12.82 -6.17
C SER A 16 -10.11 -12.80 -5.65
N HIS A 17 -9.13 -12.49 -6.51
CA HIS A 17 -7.71 -12.44 -6.12
C HIS A 17 -7.35 -11.18 -5.31
N ILE A 18 -8.21 -10.16 -5.30
CA ILE A 18 -8.10 -8.97 -4.45
C ILE A 18 -8.84 -9.23 -3.14
N VAL A 19 -10.09 -9.73 -3.21
CA VAL A 19 -10.90 -10.14 -2.05
C VAL A 19 -10.15 -11.12 -1.13
N GLU A 20 -9.29 -11.97 -1.69
CA GLU A 20 -8.44 -12.89 -0.92
C GLU A 20 -7.53 -12.16 0.10
N TRP A 21 -7.15 -10.91 -0.17
CA TRP A 21 -6.13 -10.18 0.60
C TRP A 21 -6.48 -8.74 0.95
N TRP A 22 -7.65 -8.23 0.55
CA TRP A 22 -8.06 -6.85 0.76
C TRP A 22 -9.51 -6.79 1.24
N GLY A 23 -9.76 -5.95 2.25
CA GLY A 23 -11.09 -5.63 2.78
C GLY A 23 -11.39 -6.28 4.12
N GLY A 24 -10.83 -7.46 4.44
CA GLY A 24 -11.09 -8.10 5.74
C GLY A 24 -12.59 -8.31 5.99
N GLU A 25 -13.12 -7.70 7.06
CA GLU A 25 -14.56 -7.68 7.35
C GLU A 25 -15.39 -6.90 6.31
N GLU A 26 -14.79 -5.94 5.63
CA GLU A 26 -15.36 -5.11 4.56
C GLU A 26 -15.08 -5.67 3.15
N ALA A 27 -14.66 -6.94 3.05
CA ALA A 27 -14.43 -7.58 1.77
C ALA A 27 -15.73 -7.63 0.92
N ARG A 28 -15.57 -7.38 -0.40
CA ARG A 28 -16.68 -7.25 -1.36
C ARG A 28 -17.60 -6.04 -1.08
N PRO A 29 -17.03 -4.82 -1.05
CA PRO A 29 -17.80 -3.62 -0.81
C PRO A 29 -18.83 -3.40 -1.93
N THR A 30 -19.97 -2.81 -1.58
CA THR A 30 -20.90 -2.25 -2.55
C THR A 30 -20.31 -1.00 -3.21
N LEU A 31 -20.91 -0.53 -4.30
CA LEU A 31 -20.47 0.72 -4.93
C LEU A 31 -20.61 1.91 -3.98
N ALA A 32 -21.66 1.92 -3.14
CA ALA A 32 -21.86 2.98 -2.15
C ALA A 32 -20.74 2.98 -1.10
N ASP A 33 -20.38 1.80 -0.57
CA ASP A 33 -19.28 1.68 0.39
C ASP A 33 -17.96 2.23 -0.20
N VAL A 34 -17.65 1.90 -1.45
CA VAL A 34 -16.44 2.42 -2.12
C VAL A 34 -16.50 3.94 -2.32
N GLN A 35 -17.68 4.50 -2.64
CA GLN A 35 -17.86 5.93 -2.79
C GLN A 35 -17.75 6.68 -1.46
N GLU A 36 -18.20 6.07 -0.37
CA GLU A 36 -18.15 6.67 0.97
C GLU A 36 -16.75 6.58 1.58
N GLN A 37 -16.04 5.46 1.38
CA GLN A 37 -14.76 5.20 2.05
C GLN A 37 -13.53 5.62 1.23
N TYR A 38 -13.57 5.44 -0.11
CA TYR A 38 -12.38 5.63 -0.96
C TYR A 38 -12.35 6.97 -1.71
N LEU A 39 -13.31 7.87 -1.47
CA LEU A 39 -13.26 9.21 -2.04
C LEU A 39 -11.99 9.93 -1.56
N PRO A 40 -11.19 10.57 -2.43
CA PRO A 40 -9.91 11.16 -2.02
C PRO A 40 -10.02 12.18 -0.88
N SER A 41 -11.13 12.92 -0.79
CA SER A 41 -11.38 13.86 0.31
C SER A 41 -11.76 13.20 1.62
N VAL A 42 -12.27 11.97 1.60
CA VAL A 42 -12.52 11.16 2.81
C VAL A 42 -11.21 10.56 3.27
N LEU A 43 -10.48 9.88 2.39
CA LEU A 43 -9.16 9.30 2.69
C LEU A 43 -8.17 10.34 3.24
N ALA A 44 -8.20 11.58 2.74
CA ALA A 44 -7.35 12.65 3.24
C ALA A 44 -7.59 13.00 4.73
N GLN A 45 -8.80 12.75 5.27
CA GLN A 45 -9.09 12.98 6.70
C GLN A 45 -8.36 11.97 7.59
N GLU A 46 -8.02 10.80 7.04
CA GLU A 46 -7.24 9.74 7.68
C GLU A 46 -5.75 9.80 7.28
N SER A 47 -5.32 10.91 6.67
CA SER A 47 -3.96 11.06 6.13
C SER A 47 -3.59 10.00 5.08
N VAL A 48 -4.58 9.42 4.39
CA VAL A 48 -4.40 8.45 3.32
C VAL A 48 -4.46 9.16 1.95
N THR A 49 -3.50 8.87 1.08
CA THR A 49 -3.44 9.36 -0.31
C THR A 49 -3.58 8.21 -1.30
N PRO A 50 -4.65 8.16 -2.12
CA PRO A 50 -4.88 7.09 -3.09
C PRO A 50 -4.25 7.35 -4.48
N TYR A 51 -3.73 6.29 -5.09
CA TYR A 51 -3.08 6.29 -6.41
C TYR A 51 -3.65 5.21 -7.33
N ILE A 52 -3.60 5.47 -8.63
CA ILE A 52 -3.81 4.46 -9.67
C ILE A 52 -2.47 4.19 -10.34
N ALA A 53 -2.05 2.93 -10.34
CA ALA A 53 -0.85 2.49 -11.02
C ALA A 53 -1.13 2.35 -12.53
N MET A 54 -0.31 3.01 -13.35
CA MET A 54 -0.47 3.03 -14.81
C MET A 54 0.67 2.26 -15.49
N LEU A 55 0.35 1.48 -16.53
CA LEU A 55 1.34 0.84 -17.41
C LEU A 55 0.90 0.97 -18.86
N ASN A 56 1.73 1.60 -19.69
CA ASN A 56 1.43 1.83 -21.12
C ASN A 56 0.08 2.54 -21.35
N GLY A 57 -0.28 3.48 -20.47
CA GLY A 57 -1.54 4.23 -20.53
C GLY A 57 -2.74 3.52 -19.91
N GLU A 58 -2.60 2.28 -19.46
CA GLU A 58 -3.69 1.50 -18.87
C GLU A 58 -3.59 1.45 -17.33
N PRO A 59 -4.73 1.56 -16.62
CA PRO A 59 -4.79 1.38 -15.17
C PRO A 59 -4.62 -0.10 -14.82
N ILE A 60 -3.60 -0.43 -14.02
CA ILE A 60 -3.23 -1.81 -13.69
C ILE A 60 -3.34 -2.16 -12.21
N GLY A 61 -3.63 -1.20 -11.34
CA GLY A 61 -3.72 -1.44 -9.90
C GLY A 61 -4.02 -0.20 -9.09
N TYR A 62 -4.39 -0.44 -7.84
CA TYR A 62 -4.60 0.58 -6.82
C TYR A 62 -3.41 0.57 -5.86
N ALA A 63 -3.05 1.74 -5.36
CA ALA A 63 -2.13 1.86 -4.23
C ALA A 63 -2.55 3.01 -3.33
N GLN A 64 -2.13 2.97 -2.08
CA GLN A 64 -2.26 4.07 -1.14
C GLN A 64 -0.97 4.27 -0.37
N SER A 65 -0.76 5.51 0.08
CA SER A 65 0.21 5.82 1.11
C SER A 65 -0.50 6.53 2.26
N TYR A 66 0.04 6.43 3.47
CA TYR A 66 -0.52 7.11 4.62
C TYR A 66 0.57 7.60 5.57
N VAL A 67 0.28 8.62 6.36
CA VAL A 67 1.14 9.01 7.49
C VAL A 67 0.88 8.03 8.63
N ALA A 68 1.91 7.32 9.09
CA ALA A 68 1.75 6.30 10.13
C ALA A 68 1.43 6.93 11.50
N LEU A 69 2.12 8.02 11.84
CA LEU A 69 1.82 8.78 13.04
C LEU A 69 0.42 9.40 12.93
N GLY A 70 -0.48 9.02 13.84
CA GLY A 70 -1.82 9.58 13.91
C GLY A 70 -2.86 8.90 13.02
N SER A 71 -2.58 7.69 12.50
CA SER A 71 -3.60 6.88 11.81
C SER A 71 -4.81 6.55 12.70
N GLY A 72 -4.65 6.55 14.03
CA GLY A 72 -5.76 6.41 14.99
C GLY A 72 -6.27 4.98 15.15
N ASP A 73 -7.27 4.78 16.02
CA ASP A 73 -8.02 3.53 16.19
C ASP A 73 -7.18 2.24 16.33
N GLY A 74 -6.06 2.34 17.05
CA GLY A 74 -5.14 1.22 17.29
C GLY A 74 -4.06 1.03 16.22
N TRP A 75 -4.04 1.85 15.17
CA TRP A 75 -2.98 1.87 14.15
C TRP A 75 -1.77 2.68 14.62
N TRP A 76 -0.61 2.03 14.64
CA TRP A 76 0.71 2.65 14.81
C TRP A 76 0.86 3.54 16.07
N GLU A 77 0.22 3.17 17.18
CA GLU A 77 0.18 3.98 18.42
C GLU A 77 1.57 4.29 19.01
N GLU A 78 2.55 3.44 18.72
CA GLU A 78 3.94 3.57 19.18
C GLU A 78 4.84 4.36 18.22
N GLU A 79 4.34 4.76 17.04
CA GLU A 79 5.13 5.56 16.10
C GLU A 79 5.25 7.00 16.63
N THR A 80 6.45 7.57 16.51
CA THR A 80 6.77 8.92 17.01
C THR A 80 7.38 9.82 15.94
N ASP A 81 7.79 9.24 14.81
CA ASP A 81 8.38 9.96 13.69
C ASP A 81 7.30 10.37 12.67
N PRO A 82 7.03 11.69 12.50
CA PRO A 82 6.05 12.18 11.53
C PRO A 82 6.47 11.94 10.07
N GLY A 83 7.75 11.61 9.82
CA GLY A 83 8.27 11.26 8.50
C GLY A 83 7.93 9.86 8.03
N VAL A 84 7.32 9.02 8.88
CA VAL A 84 7.00 7.64 8.51
C VAL A 84 5.77 7.58 7.62
N ARG A 85 5.89 6.85 6.51
CA ARG A 85 4.78 6.56 5.60
C ARG A 85 4.51 5.07 5.54
N GLY A 86 3.25 4.66 5.57
CA GLY A 86 2.87 3.29 5.22
C GLY A 86 2.37 3.19 3.78
N ILE A 87 2.39 1.98 3.22
CA ILE A 87 1.86 1.70 1.88
C ILE A 87 1.08 0.38 1.80
N ASP A 88 0.05 0.39 0.97
CA ASP A 88 -0.67 -0.79 0.51
C ASP A 88 -0.93 -0.72 -0.99
N GLN A 89 -1.00 -1.87 -1.65
CA GLN A 89 -1.32 -1.92 -3.08
C GLN A 89 -1.91 -3.26 -3.53
N SER A 90 -2.68 -3.21 -4.62
CA SER A 90 -3.20 -4.37 -5.33
C SER A 90 -3.01 -4.24 -6.84
N LEU A 91 -2.87 -5.38 -7.52
CA LEU A 91 -2.91 -5.43 -8.99
C LEU A 91 -4.32 -5.83 -9.45
N ALA A 92 -4.86 -5.02 -10.36
CA ALA A 92 -6.23 -5.19 -10.85
C ALA A 92 -6.42 -6.54 -11.55
N ASN A 93 -5.50 -6.95 -12.42
CA ASN A 93 -5.71 -8.11 -13.31
C ASN A 93 -5.01 -9.36 -12.80
N ALA A 94 -5.77 -10.44 -12.58
CA ALA A 94 -5.23 -11.74 -12.14
C ALA A 94 -4.15 -12.29 -13.10
N SER A 95 -4.32 -12.07 -14.41
CA SER A 95 -3.37 -12.50 -15.45
C SER A 95 -2.02 -11.79 -15.38
N GLN A 96 -1.90 -10.70 -14.63
CA GLN A 96 -0.69 -9.90 -14.44
C GLN A 96 0.06 -10.25 -13.15
N LEU A 97 -0.51 -11.09 -12.27
CA LEU A 97 0.13 -11.55 -11.04
C LEU A 97 1.36 -12.41 -11.32
N GLY A 98 2.33 -12.37 -10.40
CA GLY A 98 3.54 -13.20 -10.48
C GLY A 98 4.56 -12.80 -11.56
N LYS A 99 4.28 -11.76 -12.36
CA LYS A 99 5.13 -11.31 -13.49
C LYS A 99 6.06 -10.14 -13.16
N GLY A 100 6.24 -9.84 -11.87
CA GLY A 100 7.11 -8.75 -11.40
C GLY A 100 6.49 -7.35 -11.42
N LEU A 101 5.26 -7.18 -11.92
CA LEU A 101 4.58 -5.89 -11.95
C LEU A 101 4.35 -5.30 -10.55
N GLY A 102 3.98 -6.12 -9.56
CA GLY A 102 3.82 -5.65 -8.18
C GLY A 102 5.12 -5.05 -7.63
N THR A 103 6.27 -5.68 -7.89
CA THR A 103 7.57 -5.15 -7.46
C THR A 103 7.90 -3.83 -8.15
N LYS A 104 7.55 -3.67 -9.43
CA LYS A 104 7.72 -2.40 -10.15
C LYS A 104 6.83 -1.30 -9.57
N LEU A 105 5.57 -1.61 -9.27
CA LEU A 105 4.64 -0.69 -8.62
C LEU A 105 5.19 -0.22 -7.27
N VAL A 106 5.57 -1.15 -6.39
CA VAL A 106 6.10 -0.81 -5.06
C VAL A 106 7.34 0.07 -5.17
N ARG A 107 8.29 -0.27 -6.05
CA ARG A 107 9.50 0.55 -6.26
C ARG A 107 9.17 1.97 -6.74
N ALA A 108 8.21 2.12 -7.64
CA ALA A 108 7.77 3.42 -8.12
C ALA A 108 7.10 4.25 -7.00
N LEU A 109 6.29 3.61 -6.15
CA LEU A 109 5.67 4.26 -5.01
C LEU A 109 6.71 4.68 -3.95
N VAL A 110 7.69 3.82 -3.67
CA VAL A 110 8.81 4.13 -2.78
C VAL A 110 9.61 5.33 -3.27
N GLU A 111 9.97 5.35 -4.56
CA GLU A 111 10.68 6.48 -5.16
C GLU A 111 9.86 7.77 -5.09
N LEU A 112 8.55 7.70 -5.36
CA LEU A 112 7.65 8.83 -5.22
C LEU A 112 7.66 9.38 -3.79
N LEU A 113 7.54 8.51 -2.78
CA LEU A 113 7.48 8.92 -1.38
C LEU A 113 8.82 9.51 -0.89
N PHE A 114 9.96 8.93 -1.28
CA PHE A 114 11.26 9.48 -0.87
C PHE A 114 11.67 10.76 -1.60
N ASN A 115 10.98 11.16 -2.67
CA ASN A 115 11.16 12.48 -3.27
C ASN A 115 10.67 13.61 -2.36
N ASP A 116 9.78 13.32 -1.40
CA ASP A 116 9.48 14.22 -0.29
C ASP A 116 10.62 14.12 0.74
N PRO A 117 11.39 15.20 1.01
CA PRO A 117 12.50 15.17 1.95
C PRO A 117 12.07 14.91 3.40
N GLU A 118 10.80 15.13 3.74
CA GLU A 118 10.28 14.86 5.09
C GLU A 118 10.07 13.37 5.36
N VAL A 119 10.00 12.54 4.31
CA VAL A 119 9.82 11.08 4.47
C VAL A 119 11.12 10.43 4.91
N THR A 120 11.11 9.75 6.06
CA THR A 120 12.30 9.14 6.69
C THR A 120 12.37 7.63 6.44
N LYS A 121 11.22 6.97 6.49
CA LYS A 121 11.04 5.51 6.45
C LYS A 121 9.68 5.19 5.84
N ILE A 122 9.65 4.16 4.99
CA ILE A 122 8.41 3.61 4.45
C ILE A 122 8.20 2.24 5.09
N GLN A 123 6.98 1.97 5.53
CA GLN A 123 6.58 0.71 6.14
C GLN A 123 5.42 0.05 5.39
N THR A 124 5.25 -1.25 5.63
CA THR A 124 4.10 -2.03 5.18
C THR A 124 3.93 -3.24 6.08
N ASP A 125 2.73 -3.80 6.10
CA ASP A 125 2.28 -4.74 7.11
C ASP A 125 1.46 -5.90 6.49
N PRO A 126 2.00 -6.62 5.50
CA PRO A 126 1.29 -7.74 4.90
C PRO A 126 0.94 -8.82 5.95
N SER A 127 -0.23 -9.43 5.76
CA SER A 127 -0.61 -10.65 6.47
C SER A 127 0.51 -11.70 6.41
N PRO A 128 0.83 -12.40 7.52
CA PRO A 128 1.81 -13.49 7.55
C PRO A 128 1.51 -14.61 6.55
N SER A 129 0.24 -14.78 6.18
CA SER A 129 -0.21 -15.77 5.19
C SER A 129 0.02 -15.31 3.74
N ASN A 130 0.22 -14.01 3.50
CA ASN A 130 0.41 -13.45 2.15
C ASN A 130 1.89 -13.49 1.73
N LEU A 131 2.45 -14.70 1.61
CA LEU A 131 3.84 -14.91 1.24
C LEU A 131 4.22 -14.26 -0.10
N ARG A 132 3.25 -14.12 -1.01
CA ARG A 132 3.42 -13.44 -2.30
C ARG A 132 3.66 -11.95 -2.13
N ALA A 133 2.90 -11.26 -1.27
CA ALA A 133 3.09 -9.85 -0.95
C ALA A 133 4.42 -9.63 -0.22
N ILE A 134 4.72 -10.44 0.80
CA ILE A 134 5.98 -10.37 1.54
C ILE A 134 7.17 -10.47 0.57
N ARG A 135 7.17 -11.46 -0.33
CA ARG A 135 8.25 -11.62 -1.32
C ARG A 135 8.28 -10.47 -2.34
N CYS A 136 7.15 -9.84 -2.62
CA CYS A 136 7.07 -8.65 -3.47
C CYS A 136 7.80 -7.47 -2.82
N TYR A 137 7.53 -7.19 -1.54
CA TYR A 137 8.16 -6.12 -0.77
C TYR A 137 9.66 -6.34 -0.57
N GLU A 138 10.10 -7.57 -0.27
CA GLU A 138 11.54 -7.88 -0.19
C GLU A 138 12.29 -7.54 -1.48
N LYS A 139 11.73 -7.93 -2.63
CA LYS A 139 12.34 -7.59 -3.94
C LYS A 139 12.31 -6.08 -4.22
N ALA A 140 11.43 -5.33 -3.56
CA ALA A 140 11.36 -3.88 -3.68
C ALA A 140 12.35 -3.15 -2.74
N GLY A 141 12.98 -3.86 -1.80
CA GLY A 141 13.99 -3.30 -0.89
C GLY A 141 13.52 -3.19 0.56
N PHE A 142 12.36 -3.76 0.91
CA PHE A 142 11.89 -3.82 2.29
C PHE A 142 12.53 -4.99 3.05
N GLU A 143 12.80 -4.76 4.33
CA GLU A 143 13.32 -5.75 5.26
C GLU A 143 12.30 -6.07 6.35
N ARG A 144 12.11 -7.37 6.64
CA ARG A 144 11.22 -7.82 7.73
C ARG A 144 11.84 -7.47 9.09
N GLN A 145 11.05 -6.88 9.97
CA GLN A 145 11.49 -6.48 11.31
C GLN A 145 10.93 -7.43 12.39
N GLY A 146 9.73 -7.95 12.19
CA GLY A 146 9.08 -8.84 13.15
C GLY A 146 7.58 -8.97 12.90
N THR A 147 6.88 -9.50 13.89
CA THR A 147 5.42 -9.54 13.90
C THR A 147 4.89 -8.45 14.82
N VAL A 148 3.88 -7.72 14.35
CA VAL A 148 3.14 -6.71 15.12
C VAL A 148 1.67 -7.07 15.13
N THR A 149 0.93 -6.57 16.12
CA THR A 149 -0.53 -6.67 16.16
C THR A 149 -1.11 -5.36 15.64
N THR A 150 -1.94 -5.44 14.61
CA THR A 150 -2.71 -4.31 14.07
C THR A 150 -4.21 -4.56 14.30
N PRO A 151 -5.08 -3.58 14.06
CA PRO A 151 -6.53 -3.78 14.06
C PRO A 151 -6.99 -4.92 13.14
N ASP A 152 -6.28 -5.18 12.04
CA ASP A 152 -6.53 -6.30 11.12
C ASP A 152 -5.94 -7.65 11.57
N GLY A 153 -5.33 -7.70 12.76
CA GLY A 153 -4.70 -8.88 13.34
C GLY A 153 -3.17 -8.89 13.21
N PRO A 154 -2.52 -10.06 13.36
CA PRO A 154 -1.07 -10.15 13.26
C PRO A 154 -0.57 -9.82 11.84
N ALA A 155 0.42 -8.93 11.74
CA ALA A 155 1.05 -8.51 10.49
C ALA A 155 2.57 -8.70 10.52
N VAL A 156 3.19 -8.91 9.36
CA VAL A 156 4.66 -8.90 9.24
C VAL A 156 5.10 -7.46 9.00
N TYR A 157 5.69 -6.82 10.01
CA TYR A 157 6.18 -5.45 9.89
C TYR A 157 7.43 -5.43 9.00
N MET A 158 7.36 -4.68 7.90
CA MET A 158 8.45 -4.55 6.94
C MET A 158 8.75 -3.07 6.69
N VAL A 159 10.03 -2.71 6.58
CA VAL A 159 10.45 -1.32 6.41
C VAL A 159 11.51 -1.15 5.34
N GLN A 160 11.54 0.02 4.73
CA GLN A 160 12.64 0.51 3.91
C GLN A 160 12.97 1.94 4.37
N THR A 161 14.23 2.19 4.77
CA THR A 161 14.66 3.52 5.22
C THR A 161 15.20 4.35 4.05
N ARG A 162 15.14 5.69 4.16
CA ARG A 162 15.78 6.59 3.20
C ARG A 162 17.24 6.23 2.95
N GLN A 163 17.98 5.97 4.03
CA GLN A 163 19.39 5.61 3.96
C GLN A 163 19.63 4.32 3.16
N ALA A 164 18.79 3.29 3.34
CA ALA A 164 18.89 2.06 2.57
C ALA A 164 18.57 2.30 1.08
N PHE A 165 17.53 3.10 0.80
CA PHE A 165 17.17 3.48 -0.57
C PHE A 165 18.31 4.20 -1.30
N GLU A 166 18.94 5.18 -0.65
CA GLU A 166 20.06 5.96 -1.22
C GLU A 166 21.27 5.07 -1.55
N ARG A 167 21.67 4.16 -0.64
CA ARG A 167 22.80 3.24 -0.88
C ARG A 167 22.58 2.36 -2.12
N THR A 168 21.36 1.85 -2.31
CA THR A 168 21.07 0.97 -3.45
C THR A 168 21.14 1.67 -4.81
N ARG A 169 21.11 3.01 -4.83
CA ARG A 169 21.26 3.81 -6.06
C ARG A 169 22.68 4.29 -6.30
N SER A 170 23.50 4.43 -5.26
CA SER A 170 24.91 4.81 -5.43
C SER A 170 25.78 3.67 -5.96
N ASP A 171 25.35 2.42 -5.75
CA ASP A 171 26.07 1.22 -6.18
C ASP A 171 25.65 0.71 -7.58
N ALA A 172 24.74 1.43 -8.26
CA ALA A 172 24.19 1.10 -9.58
C ALA A 172 24.80 1.99 -10.69
#